data_AF-A0A7S0UKA8-F1
#
_entry.id   AF-A0A7S0UKA8-F1
#
_cell.length_a   1.000
_cell.length_b   1.000
_cell.length_c   1.000
_cell.angle_alpha   90.00
_cell.angle_beta   90.00
_cell.angle_gamma   90.00
#
_symmetry.space_group_name_H-M   'P 1'
#
loop_
_entity.id
_entity.type
_entity.pdbx_description
1 polymer ?
#
loop_
_entity_poly.entity_id
_entity_poly.type
_entity_poly.pdbx_seq_one_letter_code
_entity_poly.pdbx_strand_id
1 'polypeptide(L)'
;SEFSRAKAVNALHRETYHSDASVLACIDVDLSIKSKFLQNALTYPFPNASAYFPIMFSAYDPEAVELVDKVMPRIKRYEYSDHHGHWRKYSFGMYVVAGSDAARLSMDENFVGWGGEDNDFYARVKAKLNIIRLHEPGLTHVWHPKLCDLGGFVEKKWYTACLGSKAHGDGSQLGMYLKNLKDHDPETLKEILKEIEGVSVEGKDQVDKNENADGINEAKTGQIQVVEENPSVLVGVISSRANFGTRVKSVVDTWGQPQNIPEGTILRFFVGAPAHDSEFYGKSEEEDKEYLAKSAGIKDLSKIVIMDDVVDDEYPPVRKNTAMIEYMNKIVEEINLDVQWVYKVDDDAYVNFDAMLSFVRIRSSKGYRMYGEQGIGRREDREGLKNGGLVKPYCTGGPGYIMSRQIVEDTASHFKQCVQEFDTSAYREFLWHSDTAIGLCIYKHTGAGCWDDDDYNMNRIFRHNLKKETVFPRTSALKETIASHPFKSHASMTMQHSRYLELALS
;
A
#
# COMPACT_ATOMS: atom_id res chain seq x y z
N SER A 1 24.04 25.83 32.91
CA SER A 1 23.13 24.71 33.15
C SER A 1 23.21 23.78 31.94
N GLU A 2 23.23 22.47 32.16
CA GLU A 2 23.08 21.50 31.07
C GLU A 2 21.65 21.56 30.52
N PHE A 3 21.49 21.37 29.21
CA PHE A 3 20.18 21.38 28.55
C PHE A 3 19.35 20.15 28.98
N SER A 4 18.07 20.37 29.33
CA SER A 4 17.10 19.31 29.60
C SER A 4 15.79 19.63 28.89
N ARG A 5 15.48 18.83 27.86
CA ARG A 5 14.24 18.95 27.10
C ARG A 5 13.01 18.77 27.99
N ALA A 6 13.02 17.77 28.88
CA ALA A 6 11.93 17.51 29.81
C ALA A 6 11.57 18.73 30.68
N LYS A 7 12.58 19.42 31.24
CA LYS A 7 12.36 20.64 32.04
C LYS A 7 11.77 21.78 31.22
N ALA A 8 12.27 21.99 30.00
CA ALA A 8 11.77 23.02 29.10
C ALA A 8 10.32 22.75 28.67
N VAL A 9 10.01 21.50 28.31
CA VAL A 9 8.65 21.07 27.94
C VAL A 9 7.69 21.17 29.13
N ASN A 10 8.12 20.81 30.35
CA ASN A 10 7.31 20.99 31.54
C ASN A 10 7.02 22.46 31.85
N ALA A 11 7.95 23.38 31.53
CA ALA A 11 7.68 24.81 31.61
C ALA A 11 6.60 25.22 30.60
N LEU A 12 6.69 24.74 29.36
CA LEU A 12 5.68 24.97 28.32
C LEU A 12 4.28 24.45 28.74
N HIS A 13 4.22 23.27 29.37
CA HIS A 13 2.99 22.75 29.95
C HIS A 13 2.38 23.69 31.00
N ARG A 14 3.19 24.26 31.91
CA ARG A 14 2.72 25.19 32.95
C ARG A 14 2.22 26.52 32.41
N GLU A 15 2.81 27.00 31.31
CA GLU A 15 2.42 28.26 30.66
C GLU A 15 1.23 28.10 29.69
N THR A 16 0.78 26.86 29.46
CA THR A 16 -0.35 26.58 28.56
C THR A 16 -1.66 27.10 29.15
N TYR A 17 -2.51 27.69 28.32
CA TYR A 17 -3.88 28.00 28.74
C TYR A 17 -4.67 26.69 28.94
N HIS A 18 -5.01 26.37 30.19
CA HIS A 18 -5.62 25.09 30.56
C HIS A 18 -7.15 25.09 30.34
N SER A 19 -7.58 25.06 29.08
CA SER A 19 -8.98 25.01 28.67
C SER A 19 -9.22 23.88 27.66
N ASP A 20 -10.45 23.38 27.60
CA ASP A 20 -10.89 22.41 26.58
C ASP A 20 -10.94 23.03 25.17
N ALA A 21 -10.95 24.37 25.09
CA ALA A 21 -10.95 25.12 23.83
C ALA A 21 -9.55 25.47 23.31
N SER A 22 -8.48 25.03 24.00
CA SER A 22 -7.09 25.25 23.61
C SER A 22 -6.35 23.93 23.44
N VAL A 23 -5.22 23.98 22.75
CA VAL A 23 -4.31 22.85 22.58
C VAL A 23 -2.88 23.29 22.89
N LEU A 24 -2.07 22.38 23.41
CA LEU A 24 -0.62 22.52 23.51
C LEU A 24 0.03 21.67 22.43
N ALA A 25 0.80 22.30 21.54
CA ALA A 25 1.67 21.62 20.59
C ALA A 25 3.14 21.73 21.04
N CYS A 26 3.79 20.60 21.28
CA CYS A 26 5.23 20.51 21.52
C CYS A 26 5.91 20.09 20.23
N ILE A 27 6.76 20.96 19.67
CA ILE A 27 7.41 20.80 18.37
C ILE A 27 8.87 21.24 18.48
N ASP A 28 9.78 20.45 17.93
CA ASP A 28 11.20 20.79 17.89
C ASP A 28 11.48 21.99 16.97
N VAL A 29 12.52 22.75 17.32
CA VAL A 29 12.88 24.02 16.65
C VAL A 29 13.42 23.85 15.24
N ASP A 30 13.81 22.62 14.87
CA ASP A 30 14.38 22.24 13.57
C ASP A 30 13.31 21.66 12.62
N LEU A 31 12.03 21.84 12.94
CA LEU A 31 10.90 21.44 12.11
C LEU A 31 10.34 22.59 11.28
N SER A 32 10.17 22.34 9.99
CA SER A 32 9.35 23.17 9.12
C SER A 32 7.87 22.84 9.34
N ILE A 33 7.07 23.87 9.60
CA ILE A 33 5.65 23.77 9.91
C ILE A 33 4.81 24.34 8.77
N LYS A 34 3.87 23.55 8.23
CA LYS A 34 2.89 23.97 7.23
C LYS A 34 1.48 24.02 7.82
N SER A 35 0.56 24.70 7.13
CA SER A 35 -0.84 24.87 7.58
C SER A 35 -1.57 23.57 7.87
N LYS A 36 -1.22 22.47 7.19
CA LYS A 36 -1.81 21.15 7.42
C LYS A 36 -1.58 20.64 8.85
N PHE A 37 -0.39 20.86 9.41
CA PHE A 37 -0.11 20.48 10.79
C PHE A 37 -1.01 21.27 11.75
N LEU A 38 -1.15 22.58 11.55
CA LEU A 38 -2.00 23.42 12.41
C LEU A 38 -3.47 22.96 12.39
N GLN A 39 -3.99 22.56 11.22
CA GLN A 39 -5.35 22.01 11.12
C GLN A 39 -5.47 20.69 11.91
N ASN A 40 -4.53 19.77 11.72
CA ASN A 40 -4.53 18.48 12.39
C ASN A 40 -4.34 18.62 13.91
N ALA A 41 -3.46 19.53 14.35
CA ALA A 41 -3.20 19.87 15.75
C ALA A 41 -4.44 20.43 16.46
N LEU A 42 -5.35 21.08 15.74
CA LEU A 42 -6.63 21.55 16.29
C LEU A 42 -7.75 20.50 16.21
N THR A 43 -7.58 19.46 15.38
CA THR A 43 -8.64 18.47 15.11
C THR A 43 -8.53 17.22 15.96
N TYR A 44 -7.30 16.70 16.12
CA TYR A 44 -7.07 15.37 16.69
C TYR A 44 -6.97 15.30 18.22
N PRO A 45 -6.37 16.25 18.96
CA PRO A 45 -6.38 16.19 20.41
C PRO A 45 -7.75 16.57 20.96
N PHE A 46 -8.38 15.67 21.70
CA PHE A 46 -9.70 15.88 22.29
C PHE A 46 -9.62 15.74 23.81
N PRO A 47 -10.15 16.70 24.58
CA PRO A 47 -10.04 16.71 26.04
C PRO A 47 -10.42 15.39 26.69
N ASN A 48 -9.50 14.85 27.49
CA ASN A 48 -9.65 13.59 28.22
C ASN A 48 -9.95 12.35 27.33
N ALA A 49 -9.75 12.45 26.01
CA ALA A 49 -10.04 11.38 25.07
C ALA A 49 -8.83 11.02 24.21
N SER A 50 -8.17 12.01 23.58
CA SER A 50 -7.09 11.73 22.63
C SER A 50 -5.94 12.72 22.69
N ALA A 51 -4.74 12.22 22.37
CA ALA A 51 -3.54 13.00 22.11
C ALA A 51 -3.03 12.68 20.69
N TYR A 52 -2.55 13.70 19.98
CA TYR A 52 -2.01 13.56 18.63
C TYR A 52 -0.48 13.49 18.68
N PHE A 53 0.10 12.41 18.17
CA PHE A 53 1.55 12.26 18.04
C PHE A 53 1.91 12.08 16.56
N PRO A 54 2.21 13.16 15.82
CA PRO A 54 2.45 13.12 14.38
C PRO A 54 3.66 12.26 14.00
N ILE A 55 3.53 11.52 12.90
CA ILE A 55 4.66 10.87 12.21
C ILE A 55 5.19 11.87 11.20
N MET A 56 6.23 12.63 11.57
CA MET A 56 6.80 13.67 10.72
C MET A 56 7.73 13.12 9.64
N PHE A 57 7.86 13.83 8.53
CA PHE A 57 8.85 13.50 7.51
C PHE A 57 10.23 13.99 7.93
N SER A 58 11.29 13.28 7.57
CA SER A 58 12.66 13.69 7.82
C SER A 58 13.46 13.64 6.55
N ALA A 59 13.86 14.83 6.09
CA ALA A 59 14.59 14.99 4.85
C ALA A 59 16.01 14.42 5.00
N TYR A 60 16.52 13.88 3.90
CA TYR A 60 17.91 13.48 3.77
C TYR A 60 18.81 14.66 3.39
N ASP A 61 20.12 14.39 3.40
CA ASP A 61 21.14 15.32 2.91
C ASP A 61 20.80 15.80 1.48
N PRO A 62 20.61 17.11 1.27
CA PRO A 62 20.27 17.68 -0.02
C PRO A 62 21.24 17.27 -1.14
N GLU A 63 22.52 17.05 -0.82
CA GLU A 63 23.51 16.62 -1.81
C GLU A 63 23.24 15.20 -2.31
N ALA A 64 22.89 14.28 -1.41
CA ALA A 64 22.53 12.91 -1.76
C ALA A 64 21.23 12.88 -2.59
N VAL A 65 20.26 13.71 -2.20
CA VAL A 65 19.00 13.89 -2.95
C VAL A 65 19.27 14.40 -4.38
N GLU A 66 20.09 15.44 -4.52
CA GLU A 66 20.39 16.05 -5.82
C GLU A 66 21.11 15.07 -6.77
N LEU A 67 21.99 14.22 -6.24
CA LEU A 67 22.65 13.18 -7.03
C LEU A 67 21.66 12.14 -7.56
N VAL A 68 20.70 11.70 -6.74
CA VAL A 68 19.65 10.78 -7.17
C VAL A 68 18.75 11.43 -8.20
N ASP A 69 18.37 12.70 -8.02
CA ASP A 69 17.54 13.45 -8.97
C ASP A 69 18.18 13.58 -10.35
N LYS A 70 19.52 13.65 -10.43
CA LYS A 70 20.26 13.65 -11.71
C LYS A 70 20.25 12.30 -12.40
N VAL A 71 20.29 11.22 -11.63
CA VAL A 71 20.29 9.84 -12.12
C VAL A 71 18.87 9.37 -12.46
N MET A 72 17.84 9.90 -11.79
CA MET A 72 16.43 9.49 -11.93
C MET A 72 15.48 10.67 -12.28
N PRO A 73 15.71 11.40 -13.38
CA PRO A 73 14.97 12.63 -13.68
C PRO A 73 13.47 12.43 -14.03
N ARG A 74 13.05 11.18 -14.28
CA ARG A 74 11.67 10.84 -14.69
C ARG A 74 10.73 10.49 -13.53
N ILE A 75 11.23 10.35 -12.30
CA ILE A 75 10.37 10.17 -11.13
C ILE A 75 9.72 11.53 -10.84
N LYS A 76 8.41 11.66 -11.05
CA LYS A 76 7.66 12.88 -10.70
C LYS A 76 8.01 13.28 -9.27
N ARG A 77 8.55 14.49 -9.10
CA ARG A 77 9.06 15.08 -7.85
C ARG A 77 7.98 15.14 -6.76
N TYR A 78 7.75 14.02 -6.09
CA TYR A 78 6.94 13.95 -4.89
C TYR A 78 7.84 14.31 -3.70
N GLU A 79 7.48 15.36 -2.97
CA GLU A 79 8.27 15.92 -1.86
C GLU A 79 8.57 14.90 -0.74
N TYR A 80 7.77 13.83 -0.63
CA TYR A 80 7.90 12.81 0.41
C TYR A 80 8.25 11.41 -0.12
N SER A 81 9.08 11.31 -1.18
CA SER A 81 9.54 10.01 -1.68
C SER A 81 10.66 9.41 -0.80
N ASP A 82 10.88 8.10 -0.97
CA ASP A 82 11.94 7.31 -0.31
C ASP A 82 13.37 7.80 -0.56
N HIS A 83 13.61 8.64 -1.57
CA HIS A 83 14.93 9.24 -1.80
C HIS A 83 15.07 10.68 -1.33
N HIS A 84 13.97 11.36 -1.00
CA HIS A 84 13.98 12.70 -0.39
C HIS A 84 14.07 12.63 1.15
N GLY A 85 13.67 11.51 1.75
CA GLY A 85 13.64 11.34 3.19
C GLY A 85 12.86 10.10 3.61
N HIS A 86 12.39 10.09 4.87
CA HIS A 86 11.55 9.03 5.40
C HIS A 86 10.57 9.54 6.47
N TRP A 87 9.47 8.82 6.66
CA TRP A 87 8.54 9.05 7.75
C TRP A 87 9.08 8.47 9.07
N ARG A 88 9.35 9.34 10.06
CA ARG A 88 9.93 8.92 11.35
C ARG A 88 8.90 8.23 12.24
N LYS A 89 8.86 6.90 12.19
CA LYS A 89 7.96 6.06 13.02
C LYS A 89 8.09 6.33 14.53
N TYR A 90 9.27 6.74 15.00
CA TYR A 90 9.59 6.98 16.43
C TYR A 90 9.75 8.48 16.76
N SER A 91 8.87 9.33 16.23
CA SER A 91 8.81 10.78 16.44
C SER A 91 8.03 11.22 17.70
N PHE A 92 8.26 10.58 18.86
CA PHE A 92 7.43 10.83 20.05
C PHE A 92 7.65 12.19 20.71
N GLY A 93 8.77 12.84 20.44
CA GLY A 93 9.07 14.19 20.95
C GLY A 93 8.10 15.28 20.47
N MET A 94 7.37 15.02 19.37
CA MET A 94 6.38 15.92 18.81
C MET A 94 4.99 15.41 19.17
N TYR A 95 4.19 16.26 19.79
CA TYR A 95 2.83 15.89 20.17
C TYR A 95 1.94 17.11 20.33
N VAL A 96 0.64 16.85 20.31
CA VAL A 96 -0.41 17.81 20.60
C VAL A 96 -1.39 17.20 21.59
N VAL A 97 -1.70 17.93 22.65
CA VAL A 97 -2.67 17.55 23.68
C VAL A 97 -3.66 18.70 23.91
N ALA A 98 -4.86 18.40 24.39
CA ALA A 98 -5.79 19.44 24.80
C ALA A 98 -5.20 20.26 25.96
N GLY A 99 -5.57 21.55 26.05
CA GLY A 99 -5.04 22.46 27.06
C GLY A 99 -5.35 21.99 28.49
N SER A 100 -6.56 21.45 28.71
CA SER A 100 -6.96 20.82 29.98
C SER A 100 -6.14 19.56 30.30
N ASP A 101 -5.78 18.75 29.30
CA ASP A 101 -4.92 17.59 29.47
C ASP A 101 -3.47 17.97 29.75
N ALA A 102 -2.99 19.08 29.19
CA ALA A 102 -1.64 19.58 29.46
C ALA A 102 -1.40 19.85 30.96
N ALA A 103 -2.44 20.22 31.72
CA ALA A 103 -2.34 20.49 33.17
C ALA A 103 -1.98 19.25 34.01
N ARG A 104 -2.29 18.05 33.49
CA ARG A 104 -2.16 16.77 34.22
C ARG A 104 -1.10 15.84 33.62
N LEU A 105 -0.39 16.30 32.60
CA LEU A 105 0.67 15.60 31.90
C LEU A 105 1.99 16.35 32.09
N SER A 106 3.07 15.63 32.32
CA SER A 106 4.41 16.18 32.44
C SER A 106 5.45 15.14 32.00
N MET A 107 6.56 15.58 31.43
CA MET A 107 7.75 14.75 31.20
C MET A 107 8.48 14.46 32.52
N ASP A 108 9.17 13.33 32.58
CA ASP A 108 10.02 13.01 33.72
C ASP A 108 11.34 13.80 33.63
N GLU A 109 11.59 14.67 34.61
CA GLU A 109 12.78 15.54 34.64
C GLU A 109 14.06 14.81 35.07
N ASN A 110 13.97 13.53 35.45
CA ASN A 110 15.14 12.68 35.70
C ASN A 110 15.88 12.30 34.41
N PHE A 111 15.24 12.46 33.24
CA PHE A 111 15.93 12.37 31.96
C PHE A 111 16.76 13.65 31.72
N VAL A 112 18.08 13.50 31.81
CA VAL A 112 19.08 14.53 31.54
C VAL A 112 19.92 14.08 30.34
N GLY A 113 20.30 15.02 29.46
CA GLY A 113 20.98 14.71 28.20
C GLY A 113 20.01 14.29 27.09
N TRP A 114 20.52 13.55 26.11
CA TRP A 114 19.74 13.10 24.95
C TRP A 114 19.06 11.74 25.19
N GLY A 115 17.74 11.67 24.94
CA GLY A 115 17.02 10.43 24.66
C GLY A 115 16.33 9.76 25.86
N GLY A 116 15.13 9.24 25.59
CA GLY A 116 14.33 8.41 26.51
C GLY A 116 13.15 9.15 27.15
N GLU A 117 13.21 10.47 27.26
CA GLU A 117 12.17 11.30 27.87
C GLU A 117 10.86 11.28 27.08
N ASP A 118 10.98 11.25 25.75
CA ASP A 118 9.87 11.23 24.81
C ASP A 118 9.15 9.87 24.80
N ASN A 119 9.92 8.77 24.86
CA ASN A 119 9.43 7.41 24.95
C ASN A 119 8.66 7.18 26.27
N ASP A 120 9.21 7.63 27.40
CA ASP A 120 8.54 7.58 28.70
C ASP A 120 7.24 8.40 28.68
N PHE A 121 7.31 9.65 28.21
CA PHE A 121 6.14 10.52 28.14
C PHE A 121 5.05 9.90 27.27
N TYR A 122 5.39 9.43 26.07
CA TYR A 122 4.46 8.75 25.17
C TYR A 122 3.80 7.54 25.83
N ALA A 123 4.57 6.67 26.51
CA ALA A 123 4.03 5.50 27.19
C ALA A 123 3.03 5.89 28.28
N ARG A 124 3.34 6.94 29.07
CA ARG A 124 2.44 7.43 30.13
C ARG A 124 1.20 8.13 29.59
N VAL A 125 1.30 8.84 28.46
CA VAL A 125 0.14 9.44 27.79
C VAL A 125 -0.75 8.35 27.20
N LYS A 126 -0.17 7.36 26.52
CA LYS A 126 -0.88 6.20 25.94
C LYS A 126 -1.67 5.39 26.98
N ALA A 127 -1.19 5.35 28.22
CA ALA A 127 -1.92 4.71 29.32
C ALA A 127 -3.15 5.50 29.81
N LYS A 128 -3.28 6.78 29.43
CA LYS A 128 -4.32 7.70 29.91
C LYS A 128 -5.25 8.22 28.81
N LEU A 129 -4.78 8.25 27.56
CA LEU A 129 -5.44 8.86 26.40
C LEU A 129 -5.27 7.95 25.17
N ASN A 130 -6.24 7.99 24.26
CA ASN A 130 -6.11 7.37 22.95
C ASN A 130 -5.04 8.12 22.14
N ILE A 131 -4.19 7.38 21.45
CA ILE A 131 -3.10 7.96 20.68
C ILE A 131 -3.48 7.95 19.21
N ILE A 132 -3.55 9.14 18.61
CA ILE A 132 -3.68 9.31 17.17
C ILE A 132 -2.28 9.50 16.59
N ARG A 133 -1.86 8.63 15.66
CA ARG A 133 -0.59 8.76 14.92
C ARG A 133 -0.86 8.59 13.44
N LEU A 134 -0.51 9.60 12.64
CA LEU A 134 -0.68 9.62 11.18
C LEU A 134 0.57 10.25 10.55
N HIS A 135 0.83 9.93 9.28
CA HIS A 135 1.81 10.66 8.48
C HIS A 135 1.39 12.12 8.39
N GLU A 136 2.26 13.02 8.86
CA GLU A 136 1.98 14.45 8.99
C GLU A 136 2.79 15.23 7.93
N PRO A 137 2.23 15.48 6.73
CA PRO A 137 2.91 16.27 5.69
C PRO A 137 3.04 17.75 6.09
N GLY A 138 2.41 18.17 7.18
CA GLY A 138 2.60 19.50 7.74
C GLY A 138 3.86 19.67 8.59
N LEU A 139 4.61 18.60 8.88
CA LEU A 139 5.85 18.63 9.67
C LEU A 139 6.99 17.96 8.91
N THR A 140 8.06 18.70 8.69
CA THR A 140 9.28 18.19 8.04
C THR A 140 10.51 18.57 8.85
N HIS A 141 11.25 17.56 9.32
CA HIS A 141 12.59 17.75 9.87
C HIS A 141 13.52 18.08 8.72
N VAL A 142 13.98 19.32 8.68
CA VAL A 142 14.90 19.78 7.66
C VAL A 142 16.25 19.17 7.97
N TRP A 143 16.89 18.58 6.96
CA TRP A 143 18.19 17.97 7.17
C TRP A 143 19.21 19.00 7.66
N HIS A 144 20.00 18.60 8.65
CA HIS A 144 21.15 19.33 9.11
C HIS A 144 22.21 18.34 9.63
N PRO A 145 23.51 18.71 9.62
CA PRO A 145 24.55 17.88 10.17
C PRO A 145 24.28 17.52 11.64
N LYS A 146 24.51 16.26 11.99
CA LYS A 146 24.40 15.76 13.36
C LYS A 146 25.79 15.57 13.98
N LEU A 147 25.98 16.16 15.16
CA LEU A 147 27.18 16.00 15.98
C LEU A 147 26.93 14.91 17.03
N CYS A 148 27.74 13.86 17.00
CA CYS A 148 27.71 12.75 17.95
C CYS A 148 29.07 12.68 18.64
N ASP A 149 29.28 13.49 19.68
CA ASP A 149 30.53 13.54 20.43
C ASP A 149 30.36 12.89 21.82
N LEU A 150 31.21 11.91 22.14
CA LEU A 150 31.20 11.22 23.44
C LEU A 150 31.65 12.17 24.56
N GLY A 151 30.90 12.19 25.67
CA GLY A 151 31.22 13.01 26.83
C GLY A 151 30.78 14.48 26.72
N GLY A 152 30.12 14.85 25.62
CA GLY A 152 29.33 16.06 25.49
C GLY A 152 27.85 15.80 25.83
N PHE A 153 26.94 16.24 24.95
CA PHE A 153 25.49 16.07 25.13
C PHE A 153 24.99 14.61 24.99
N VAL A 154 25.79 13.74 24.37
CA VAL A 154 25.44 12.33 24.12
C VAL A 154 26.17 11.42 25.11
N GLU A 155 25.41 10.75 25.97
CA GLU A 155 25.95 9.73 26.87
C GLU A 155 26.42 8.48 26.11
N LYS A 156 27.39 7.75 26.69
CA LYS A 156 27.96 6.53 26.08
C LYS A 156 26.90 5.50 25.66
N LYS A 157 25.82 5.34 26.44
CA LYS A 157 24.73 4.40 26.14
C LYS A 157 23.93 4.78 24.88
N TRP A 158 23.92 6.06 24.50
CA TRP A 158 23.17 6.61 23.37
C TRP A 158 24.03 6.89 22.14
N TYR A 159 25.34 6.74 22.26
CA TYR A 159 26.29 7.06 21.18
C TYR A 159 25.99 6.31 19.88
N THR A 160 25.76 5.00 19.97
CA THR A 160 25.42 4.17 18.79
C THR A 160 24.09 4.58 18.17
N ALA A 161 23.11 4.96 18.98
CA ALA A 161 21.82 5.47 18.49
C ALA A 161 21.98 6.83 17.78
N CYS A 162 22.84 7.71 18.31
CA CYS A 162 23.19 8.97 17.66
C CYS A 162 23.84 8.72 16.30
N LEU A 163 24.84 7.84 16.22
CA LEU A 163 25.50 7.48 14.96
C LEU A 163 24.54 6.86 13.95
N GLY A 164 23.67 5.94 14.38
CA GLY A 164 22.64 5.36 13.52
C GLY A 164 21.67 6.42 12.99
N SER A 165 21.24 7.34 13.84
CA SER A 165 20.36 8.45 13.46
C SER A 165 21.06 9.52 12.60
N LYS A 166 22.39 9.60 12.64
CA LYS A 166 23.20 10.41 11.72
C LYS A 166 23.27 9.73 10.36
N ALA A 167 23.71 8.49 10.31
CA ALA A 167 23.82 7.71 9.07
C ALA A 167 22.49 7.60 8.33
N HIS A 168 21.38 7.40 9.07
CA HIS A 168 20.05 7.36 8.48
C HIS A 168 19.62 8.71 7.87
N GLY A 169 20.23 9.83 8.24
CA GLY A 169 19.96 11.13 7.63
C GLY A 169 20.79 11.41 6.37
N ASP A 170 21.82 10.62 6.07
CA ASP A 170 22.80 10.94 5.02
C ASP A 170 22.28 10.71 3.59
N GLY A 171 21.19 9.97 3.41
CA GLY A 171 20.62 9.68 2.09
C GLY A 171 19.85 8.37 2.02
N SER A 172 19.16 8.16 0.90
CA SER A 172 18.75 6.81 0.50
C SER A 172 19.98 5.96 0.16
N GLN A 173 19.79 4.65 0.03
CA GLN A 173 20.90 3.74 -0.34
C GLN A 173 21.61 4.19 -1.62
N LEU A 174 20.84 4.58 -2.65
CA LEU A 174 21.39 5.11 -3.90
C LEU A 174 22.08 6.46 -3.70
N GLY A 175 21.47 7.39 -2.95
CA GLY A 175 22.07 8.69 -2.68
C GLY A 175 23.41 8.59 -1.93
N MET A 176 23.49 7.71 -0.93
CA MET A 176 24.72 7.43 -0.20
C MET A 176 25.79 6.80 -1.11
N TYR A 177 25.40 5.88 -1.99
CA TYR A 177 26.33 5.27 -2.96
C TYR A 177 26.87 6.31 -3.94
N LEU A 178 26.01 7.14 -4.54
CA LEU A 178 26.42 8.18 -5.48
C LEU A 178 27.31 9.22 -4.80
N LYS A 179 27.01 9.57 -3.55
CA LYS A 179 27.85 10.47 -2.75
C LYS A 179 29.22 9.85 -2.46
N ASN A 180 29.26 8.55 -2.13
CA ASN A 180 30.52 7.84 -1.95
C ASN A 180 31.38 7.83 -3.23
N LEU A 181 30.77 7.56 -4.40
CA LEU A 181 31.45 7.67 -5.69
C LEU A 181 31.93 9.09 -5.96
N LYS A 182 31.11 10.11 -5.71
CA LYS A 182 31.52 11.51 -5.87
C LYS A 182 32.81 11.83 -5.10
N ASP A 183 32.92 11.32 -3.88
CA ASP A 183 34.03 11.61 -2.98
C ASP A 183 35.29 10.77 -3.25
N HIS A 184 35.14 9.53 -3.72
CA HIS A 184 36.24 8.56 -3.80
C HIS A 184 36.52 8.00 -5.19
N ASP A 185 35.53 8.04 -6.09
CA ASP A 185 35.62 7.54 -7.46
C ASP A 185 34.78 8.38 -8.45
N PRO A 186 35.18 9.65 -8.68
CA PRO A 186 34.41 10.59 -9.49
C PRO A 186 34.38 10.23 -10.98
N GLU A 187 35.30 9.38 -11.47
CA GLU A 187 35.28 8.93 -12.87
C GLU A 187 34.15 7.95 -13.11
N THR A 188 33.96 6.95 -12.24
CA THR A 188 32.79 6.05 -12.29
C THR A 188 31.47 6.82 -12.21
N LEU A 189 31.39 7.85 -11.36
CA LEU A 189 30.18 8.70 -11.29
C LEU A 189 29.92 9.44 -12.62
N LYS A 190 30.97 9.96 -13.28
CA LYS A 190 30.83 10.63 -14.59
C LYS A 190 30.37 9.65 -15.67
N GLU A 191 30.88 8.42 -15.67
CA GLU A 191 30.47 7.37 -16.60
C GLU A 191 28.97 7.06 -16.45
N ILE A 192 28.52 6.84 -15.21
CA ILE A 192 27.09 6.61 -14.89
C ILE A 192 26.22 7.78 -15.40
N LEU A 193 26.61 9.02 -15.11
CA LEU A 193 25.84 10.19 -15.55
C LEU A 193 25.82 10.33 -17.07
N LYS A 194 26.93 10.02 -17.75
CA LYS A 194 27.04 10.06 -19.21
C LYS A 194 26.20 8.98 -19.88
N GLU A 195 26.14 7.77 -19.34
CA GLU A 195 25.27 6.71 -19.84
C GLU A 195 23.79 7.13 -19.75
N ILE A 196 23.39 7.76 -18.64
CA ILE A 196 22.01 8.22 -18.43
C ILE A 196 21.65 9.38 -19.37
N GLU A 197 22.57 10.31 -19.63
CA GLU A 197 22.39 11.38 -20.63
C GLU A 197 22.36 10.82 -22.06
N GLY A 198 23.18 9.80 -22.35
CA GLY A 198 23.29 9.12 -23.64
C GLY A 198 22.09 8.25 -24.02
N VAL A 199 21.21 7.92 -23.06
CA VAL A 199 19.95 7.17 -23.30
C VAL A 199 18.82 8.09 -23.81
N SER A 200 19.09 9.39 -23.99
CA SER A 200 18.21 10.25 -24.78
C SER A 200 18.57 10.19 -26.28
N VAL A 201 17.69 9.51 -27.03
CA VAL A 201 17.60 9.40 -28.50
C VAL A 201 18.20 8.10 -29.10
N GLU A 202 17.30 7.34 -29.75
CA GLU A 202 17.48 6.12 -30.56
C GLU A 202 17.38 4.76 -29.85
N GLY A 203 16.23 4.11 -30.07
CA GLY A 203 15.99 2.73 -29.67
C GLY A 203 16.66 1.72 -30.61
N LYS A 204 16.84 0.51 -30.09
CA LYS A 204 16.46 -0.75 -30.75
C LYS A 204 16.72 -1.93 -29.85
N ASP A 205 15.81 -2.89 -29.96
CA ASP A 205 15.95 -4.29 -29.60
C ASP A 205 17.35 -4.83 -29.92
N GLN A 206 17.96 -5.56 -28.97
CA GLN A 206 18.36 -6.97 -29.14
C GLN A 206 19.30 -7.44 -28.01
N VAL A 207 18.99 -8.64 -27.48
CA VAL A 207 19.95 -9.74 -27.19
C VAL A 207 20.73 -9.57 -25.85
N ASP A 208 20.88 -10.53 -24.95
CA ASP A 208 21.05 -11.98 -25.11
C ASP A 208 20.73 -12.81 -23.85
N LYS A 209 20.53 -14.12 -24.07
CA LYS A 209 20.41 -15.18 -23.06
C LYS A 209 21.78 -15.77 -22.67
N ASN A 210 21.81 -16.38 -21.48
CA ASN A 210 22.84 -17.26 -20.85
C ASN A 210 23.75 -16.51 -19.86
N GLU A 211 24.07 -17.01 -18.66
CA GLU A 211 24.43 -18.38 -18.27
C GLU A 211 24.00 -18.78 -16.84
N ASN A 212 23.85 -20.11 -16.67
CA ASN A 212 23.90 -20.91 -15.43
C ASN A 212 25.17 -20.59 -14.59
N ALA A 213 25.40 -20.91 -13.32
CA ALA A 213 24.85 -21.76 -12.26
C ALA A 213 25.40 -21.14 -10.92
N ASP A 214 24.94 -21.44 -9.71
CA ASP A 214 25.29 -22.68 -9.01
C ASP A 214 24.52 -22.77 -7.68
N GLY A 215 24.21 -24.01 -7.31
CA GLY A 215 23.43 -24.34 -6.14
C GLY A 215 24.14 -24.10 -4.82
N ILE A 216 23.35 -23.74 -3.81
CA ILE A 216 23.74 -23.85 -2.41
C ILE A 216 22.69 -24.69 -1.69
N ASN A 217 23.18 -25.76 -1.08
CA ASN A 217 22.44 -26.75 -0.32
C ASN A 217 21.63 -26.13 0.82
N GLU A 218 20.36 -26.53 0.91
CA GLU A 218 19.48 -26.25 2.04
C GLU A 218 19.98 -26.96 3.30
N ALA A 219 20.45 -26.18 4.27
CA ALA A 219 20.53 -26.59 5.66
C ALA A 219 19.20 -26.25 6.35
N LYS A 220 18.57 -27.28 6.93
CA LYS A 220 17.39 -27.16 7.79
C LYS A 220 17.73 -26.30 9.02
N THR A 221 17.18 -25.09 9.10
CA THR A 221 17.10 -24.29 10.33
C THR A 221 15.77 -23.54 10.35
N GLY A 222 15.19 -23.39 11.55
CA GLY A 222 13.80 -23.01 11.80
C GLY A 222 13.29 -21.78 11.06
N GLN A 223 11.97 -21.77 10.82
CA GLN A 223 11.21 -20.73 10.11
C GLN A 223 11.70 -19.31 10.42
N ILE A 224 12.53 -18.77 9.54
CA ILE A 224 12.73 -17.33 9.41
C ILE A 224 11.44 -16.82 8.75
N GLN A 225 10.62 -16.04 9.47
CA GLN A 225 9.54 -15.30 8.82
C GLN A 225 10.20 -14.37 7.79
N VAL A 226 9.94 -14.63 6.51
CA VAL A 226 10.32 -13.71 5.44
C VAL A 226 9.49 -12.46 5.66
N VAL A 227 10.14 -11.39 6.10
CA VAL A 227 9.53 -10.07 6.27
C VAL A 227 10.00 -9.22 5.11
N GLU A 228 9.11 -8.97 4.17
CA GLU A 228 9.36 -8.02 3.09
C GLU A 228 9.15 -6.61 3.65
N GLU A 229 10.15 -5.73 3.66
CA GLU A 229 9.96 -4.43 4.34
C GLU A 229 8.87 -3.57 3.65
N ASN A 230 8.86 -3.59 2.31
CA ASN A 230 7.97 -2.80 1.46
C ASN A 230 7.37 -3.65 0.32
N PRO A 231 6.31 -4.45 0.58
CA PRO A 231 5.70 -5.27 -0.46
C PRO A 231 5.03 -4.41 -1.53
N SER A 232 5.28 -4.74 -2.80
CA SER A 232 4.68 -4.08 -3.96
C SER A 232 3.46 -4.85 -4.46
N VAL A 233 2.35 -4.14 -4.67
CA VAL A 233 1.05 -4.76 -5.03
C VAL A 233 0.37 -3.97 -6.15
N LEU A 234 0.07 -4.62 -7.27
CA LEU A 234 -0.83 -4.09 -8.29
C LEU A 234 -2.26 -4.52 -7.96
N VAL A 235 -3.09 -3.56 -7.56
CA VAL A 235 -4.51 -3.73 -7.25
C VAL A 235 -5.33 -3.30 -8.46
N GLY A 236 -6.06 -4.26 -9.03
CA GLY A 236 -6.98 -4.03 -10.13
C GLY A 236 -8.42 -4.14 -9.65
N VAL A 237 -9.23 -3.14 -9.98
CA VAL A 237 -10.67 -3.12 -9.73
C VAL A 237 -11.39 -3.34 -11.06
N ILE A 238 -12.14 -4.43 -11.19
CA ILE A 238 -12.93 -4.69 -12.40
C ILE A 238 -14.31 -4.05 -12.30
N SER A 239 -14.72 -3.32 -13.33
CA SER A 239 -16.04 -2.68 -13.41
C SER A 239 -16.72 -3.00 -14.75
N SER A 240 -17.99 -2.63 -14.85
CA SER A 240 -18.64 -2.39 -16.15
C SER A 240 -18.75 -0.90 -16.42
N ARG A 241 -18.95 -0.52 -17.69
CA ARG A 241 -19.25 0.85 -18.13
C ARG A 241 -20.50 1.38 -17.44
N ALA A 242 -21.54 0.54 -17.37
CA ALA A 242 -22.80 0.89 -16.71
C ALA A 242 -22.63 1.19 -15.21
N ASN A 243 -21.69 0.53 -14.53
CA ASN A 243 -21.43 0.72 -13.11
C ASN A 243 -20.28 1.69 -12.81
N PHE A 244 -19.50 2.12 -13.81
CA PHE A 244 -18.27 2.91 -13.59
C PHE A 244 -18.56 4.21 -12.84
N GLY A 245 -19.50 5.02 -13.32
CA GLY A 245 -19.87 6.29 -12.68
C GLY A 245 -20.53 6.16 -11.29
N THR A 246 -20.86 4.96 -10.83
CA THR A 246 -21.52 4.72 -9.53
C THR A 246 -20.67 3.91 -8.57
N ARG A 247 -20.24 2.71 -8.96
CA ARG A 247 -19.47 1.78 -8.13
C ARG A 247 -18.00 2.17 -8.06
N VAL A 248 -17.35 2.43 -9.20
CA VAL A 248 -15.97 2.95 -9.20
C VAL A 248 -15.92 4.31 -8.52
N LYS A 249 -16.92 5.18 -8.72
CA LYS A 249 -17.06 6.41 -7.94
C LYS A 249 -17.07 6.15 -6.42
N SER A 250 -17.79 5.13 -5.96
CA SER A 250 -17.85 4.78 -4.53
C SER A 250 -16.49 4.31 -4.00
N VAL A 251 -15.73 3.56 -4.80
CA VAL A 251 -14.34 3.20 -4.49
C VAL A 251 -13.47 4.44 -4.38
N VAL A 252 -13.51 5.31 -5.40
CA VAL A 252 -12.73 6.55 -5.48
C VAL A 252 -13.04 7.51 -4.32
N ASP A 253 -14.30 7.59 -3.90
CA ASP A 253 -14.74 8.44 -2.79
C ASP A 253 -14.46 7.82 -1.41
N THR A 254 -13.99 6.57 -1.33
CA THR A 254 -13.72 5.87 -0.05
C THR A 254 -12.29 5.34 0.01
N TRP A 255 -12.10 4.03 -0.06
CA TRP A 255 -10.79 3.38 0.12
C TRP A 255 -9.82 3.64 -1.02
N GLY A 256 -10.30 3.97 -2.22
CA GLY A 256 -9.48 4.30 -3.40
C GLY A 256 -9.00 5.75 -3.46
N GLN A 257 -9.26 6.57 -2.45
CA GLN A 257 -8.76 7.94 -2.38
C GLN A 257 -7.22 7.95 -2.34
N PRO A 258 -6.53 8.91 -3.00
CA PRO A 258 -5.06 8.93 -3.07
C PRO A 258 -4.34 8.84 -1.73
N GLN A 259 -4.86 9.47 -0.67
CA GLN A 259 -4.26 9.43 0.66
C GLN A 259 -4.43 8.10 1.40
N ASN A 260 -5.34 7.25 0.94
CA ASN A 260 -5.60 5.94 1.52
C ASN A 260 -4.77 4.84 0.84
N ILE A 261 -4.24 5.09 -0.36
CA ILE A 261 -3.41 4.14 -1.12
C ILE A 261 -1.98 4.21 -0.58
N PRO A 262 -1.45 3.15 0.06
CA PRO A 262 -0.10 3.20 0.62
C PRO A 262 0.98 3.10 -0.47
N GLU A 263 2.20 3.44 -0.09
CA GLU A 263 3.39 3.23 -0.92
C GLU A 263 3.57 1.75 -1.28
N GLY A 264 4.13 1.48 -2.46
CA GLY A 264 4.20 0.14 -3.04
C GLY A 264 2.88 -0.36 -3.63
N THR A 265 1.76 0.35 -3.45
CA THR A 265 0.46 -0.07 -4.01
C THR A 265 0.09 0.73 -5.26
N ILE A 266 -0.18 0.02 -6.36
CA ILE A 266 -0.63 0.60 -7.62
C ILE A 266 -2.11 0.26 -7.80
N LEU A 267 -2.98 1.27 -7.89
CA LEU A 267 -4.42 1.06 -8.14
C LEU A 267 -4.77 1.35 -9.61
N ARG A 268 -5.47 0.41 -10.25
CA ARG A 268 -6.01 0.54 -11.62
C ARG A 268 -7.47 0.09 -11.67
N PHE A 269 -8.27 0.74 -12.50
CA PHE A 269 -9.67 0.45 -12.78
C PHE A 269 -9.79 -0.10 -14.19
N PHE A 270 -10.32 -1.30 -14.33
CA PHE A 270 -10.42 -2.02 -15.59
C PHE A 270 -11.86 -2.02 -16.09
N VAL A 271 -12.03 -1.75 -17.37
CA VAL A 271 -13.33 -1.76 -18.05
C VAL A 271 -13.17 -2.31 -19.46
N GLY A 272 -14.18 -3.01 -19.98
CA GLY A 272 -14.17 -3.52 -21.35
C GLY A 272 -14.35 -2.41 -22.39
N ALA A 273 -14.07 -2.75 -23.64
CA ALA A 273 -14.37 -1.95 -24.82
C ALA A 273 -15.88 -1.60 -24.89
N PRO A 274 -16.25 -0.45 -25.48
CA PRO A 274 -17.65 -0.11 -25.68
C PRO A 274 -18.28 -1.08 -26.70
N ALA A 275 -19.54 -1.48 -26.46
CA ALA A 275 -20.30 -2.27 -27.42
C ALA A 275 -20.49 -1.50 -28.75
N HIS A 276 -20.68 -2.23 -29.86
CA HIS A 276 -20.81 -1.65 -31.20
C HIS A 276 -21.95 -0.63 -31.36
N ASP A 277 -23.00 -0.77 -30.56
CA ASP A 277 -24.18 0.10 -30.52
C ASP A 277 -24.05 1.27 -29.52
N SER A 278 -22.94 1.34 -28.78
CA SER A 278 -22.64 2.41 -27.85
C SER A 278 -22.27 3.71 -28.58
N GLU A 279 -22.72 4.85 -28.05
CA GLU A 279 -22.32 6.19 -28.48
C GLU A 279 -20.81 6.49 -28.27
N PHE A 280 -20.09 5.58 -27.60
CA PHE A 280 -18.63 5.62 -27.43
C PHE A 280 -17.89 4.70 -28.40
N TYR A 281 -18.59 3.89 -29.20
CA TYR A 281 -17.95 3.06 -30.21
C TYR A 281 -17.27 3.93 -31.28
N GLY A 282 -15.97 3.74 -31.50
CA GLY A 282 -15.17 4.49 -32.47
C GLY A 282 -14.60 5.84 -31.98
N LYS A 283 -14.79 6.21 -30.71
CA LYS A 283 -14.05 7.33 -30.09
C LYS A 283 -12.59 6.94 -29.82
N SER A 284 -11.72 7.94 -29.69
CA SER A 284 -10.34 7.68 -29.27
C SER A 284 -10.28 7.18 -27.82
N GLU A 285 -9.26 6.38 -27.50
CA GLU A 285 -9.05 5.85 -26.14
C GLU A 285 -8.98 6.98 -25.10
N GLU A 286 -8.38 8.12 -25.45
CA GLU A 286 -8.26 9.28 -24.57
C GLU A 286 -9.62 9.92 -24.26
N GLU A 287 -10.47 10.14 -25.27
CA GLU A 287 -11.83 10.66 -25.07
C GLU A 287 -12.70 9.74 -24.21
N ASP A 288 -12.53 8.42 -24.37
CA ASP A 288 -13.26 7.43 -23.58
C ASP A 288 -12.78 7.42 -22.12
N LYS A 289 -11.46 7.45 -21.89
CA LYS A 289 -10.88 7.60 -20.55
C LYS A 289 -11.34 8.90 -19.88
N GLU A 290 -11.36 10.02 -20.59
CA GLU A 290 -11.83 11.30 -20.05
C GLU A 290 -13.30 11.24 -19.59
N TYR A 291 -14.16 10.59 -20.39
CA TYR A 291 -15.56 10.39 -20.03
C TYR A 291 -15.70 9.53 -18.77
N LEU A 292 -15.04 8.37 -18.73
CA LEU A 292 -15.06 7.46 -17.59
C LEU A 292 -14.51 8.16 -16.33
N ALA A 293 -13.40 8.88 -16.47
CA ALA A 293 -12.76 9.63 -15.40
C ALA A 293 -13.69 10.69 -14.81
N LYS A 294 -14.35 11.47 -15.68
CA LYS A 294 -15.34 12.47 -15.26
C LYS A 294 -16.52 11.85 -14.52
N SER A 295 -17.03 10.70 -14.99
CA SER A 295 -18.17 10.02 -14.35
C SER A 295 -17.84 9.50 -12.94
N ALA A 296 -16.60 9.04 -12.73
CA ALA A 296 -16.16 8.44 -11.47
C ALA A 296 -15.41 9.40 -10.52
N GLY A 297 -15.07 10.60 -10.98
CA GLY A 297 -14.26 11.56 -10.21
C GLY A 297 -12.76 11.22 -10.17
N ILE A 298 -12.26 10.47 -11.17
CA ILE A 298 -10.84 10.13 -11.30
C ILE A 298 -10.13 11.30 -11.99
N LYS A 299 -9.02 11.77 -11.39
CA LYS A 299 -8.20 12.86 -11.94
C LYS A 299 -7.04 12.39 -12.82
N ASP A 300 -6.56 11.17 -12.56
CA ASP A 300 -5.40 10.59 -13.24
C ASP A 300 -5.88 9.52 -14.22
N LEU A 301 -5.88 9.84 -15.52
CA LEU A 301 -6.34 8.95 -16.57
C LEU A 301 -5.52 7.65 -16.65
N SER A 302 -4.27 7.65 -16.17
CA SER A 302 -3.44 6.45 -16.13
C SER A 302 -3.98 5.38 -15.17
N LYS A 303 -4.93 5.76 -14.28
CA LYS A 303 -5.64 4.80 -13.43
C LYS A 303 -6.68 3.99 -14.18
N ILE A 304 -7.09 4.40 -15.38
CA ILE A 304 -8.14 3.74 -16.15
C ILE A 304 -7.50 2.90 -17.24
N VAL A 305 -7.89 1.62 -17.30
CA VAL A 305 -7.45 0.66 -18.30
C VAL A 305 -8.67 0.20 -19.07
N ILE A 306 -8.74 0.56 -20.34
CA ILE A 306 -9.74 0.05 -21.27
C ILE A 306 -9.14 -1.19 -21.93
N MET A 307 -9.84 -2.31 -21.82
CA MET A 307 -9.42 -3.58 -22.42
C MET A 307 -10.09 -3.72 -23.78
N ASP A 308 -9.40 -3.22 -24.81
CA ASP A 308 -9.95 -3.10 -26.16
C ASP A 308 -10.28 -4.45 -26.84
N ASP A 309 -9.68 -5.55 -26.38
CA ASP A 309 -9.93 -6.89 -26.93
C ASP A 309 -11.09 -7.64 -26.25
N VAL A 310 -11.81 -7.00 -25.32
CA VAL A 310 -12.99 -7.58 -24.66
C VAL A 310 -14.11 -6.56 -24.49
N VAL A 311 -15.29 -6.87 -25.05
CA VAL A 311 -16.49 -6.02 -24.95
C VAL A 311 -17.18 -6.23 -23.61
N ASP A 312 -17.82 -5.18 -23.09
CA ASP A 312 -18.57 -5.21 -21.85
C ASP A 312 -20.05 -5.60 -22.03
N ASP A 313 -20.29 -6.76 -22.64
CA ASP A 313 -21.63 -7.28 -23.00
C ASP A 313 -21.90 -8.70 -22.47
N GLU A 314 -20.91 -9.32 -21.83
CA GLU A 314 -20.96 -10.70 -21.36
C GLU A 314 -21.42 -10.84 -19.90
N TYR A 315 -22.37 -11.76 -19.65
CA TYR A 315 -22.70 -12.22 -18.30
C TYR A 315 -22.89 -13.75 -18.25
N PRO A 316 -22.26 -14.47 -17.30
CA PRO A 316 -21.22 -14.02 -16.37
C PRO A 316 -19.95 -13.53 -17.08
N PRO A 317 -19.24 -12.53 -16.55
CA PRO A 317 -18.16 -11.82 -17.25
C PRO A 317 -16.82 -12.58 -17.21
N VAL A 318 -16.79 -13.81 -17.72
CA VAL A 318 -15.61 -14.69 -17.73
C VAL A 318 -14.47 -14.06 -18.52
N ARG A 319 -14.72 -13.70 -19.78
CA ARG A 319 -13.71 -13.16 -20.70
C ARG A 319 -13.10 -11.87 -20.17
N LYS A 320 -13.95 -10.98 -19.64
CA LYS A 320 -13.51 -9.69 -19.08
C LYS A 320 -12.62 -9.87 -17.85
N ASN A 321 -12.96 -10.81 -16.95
CA ASN A 321 -12.17 -11.04 -15.74
C ASN A 321 -10.83 -11.74 -16.05
N THR A 322 -10.77 -12.63 -17.04
CA THR A 322 -9.51 -13.24 -17.45
C THR A 322 -8.62 -12.24 -18.19
N ALA A 323 -9.20 -11.44 -19.09
CA ALA A 323 -8.47 -10.38 -19.80
C ALA A 323 -7.86 -9.35 -18.84
N MET A 324 -8.56 -9.03 -17.74
CA MET A 324 -8.01 -8.16 -16.71
C MET A 324 -6.67 -8.67 -16.16
N ILE A 325 -6.53 -9.98 -15.90
CA ILE A 325 -5.26 -10.53 -15.39
C ILE A 325 -4.18 -10.46 -16.47
N GLU A 326 -4.52 -10.69 -17.74
CA GLU A 326 -3.61 -10.50 -18.87
C GLU A 326 -3.12 -9.04 -18.97
N TYR A 327 -4.01 -8.07 -18.84
CA TYR A 327 -3.65 -6.65 -18.85
C TYR A 327 -2.86 -6.24 -17.61
N MET A 328 -3.17 -6.78 -16.43
CA MET A 328 -2.38 -6.57 -15.22
C MET A 328 -0.94 -7.08 -15.43
N ASN A 329 -0.76 -8.24 -16.07
CA ASN A 329 0.57 -8.75 -16.41
C ASN A 329 1.33 -7.79 -17.33
N LYS A 330 0.68 -7.31 -18.41
CA LYS A 330 1.27 -6.33 -19.33
C LYS A 330 1.69 -5.04 -18.62
N ILE A 331 0.82 -4.50 -17.75
CA ILE A 331 1.12 -3.30 -16.97
C ILE A 331 2.36 -3.51 -16.10
N VAL A 332 2.48 -4.66 -15.43
CA VAL A 332 3.67 -4.97 -14.62
C VAL A 332 4.93 -5.04 -15.47
N GLU A 333 4.87 -5.66 -16.64
CA GLU A 333 5.99 -5.74 -17.59
C GLU A 333 6.41 -4.34 -18.10
N GLU A 334 5.45 -3.42 -18.29
CA GLU A 334 5.70 -2.06 -18.79
C GLU A 334 6.28 -1.09 -17.74
N ILE A 335 5.83 -1.17 -16.49
CA ILE A 335 6.18 -0.17 -15.46
C ILE A 335 7.59 -0.35 -14.87
N ASN A 336 8.32 -1.41 -15.23
CA ASN A 336 9.67 -1.74 -14.74
C ASN A 336 9.81 -1.61 -13.21
N LEU A 337 8.75 -1.99 -12.48
CA LEU A 337 8.74 -2.12 -11.03
C LEU A 337 8.65 -3.60 -10.70
N ASP A 338 9.42 -4.05 -9.71
CA ASP A 338 9.34 -5.41 -9.19
C ASP A 338 8.04 -5.58 -8.39
N VAL A 339 6.91 -5.80 -9.08
CA VAL A 339 5.60 -6.05 -8.47
C VAL A 339 5.56 -7.48 -7.97
N GLN A 340 5.45 -7.66 -6.66
CA GLN A 340 5.48 -8.98 -6.02
C GLN A 340 4.11 -9.64 -5.96
N TRP A 341 3.05 -8.84 -5.89
CA TRP A 341 1.67 -9.32 -5.74
C TRP A 341 0.71 -8.63 -6.70
N VAL A 342 -0.24 -9.40 -7.20
CA VAL A 342 -1.34 -8.92 -8.05
C VAL A 342 -2.65 -9.20 -7.35
N TYR A 343 -3.46 -8.17 -7.12
CA TYR A 343 -4.73 -8.27 -6.41
C TYR A 343 -5.89 -7.86 -7.33
N LYS A 344 -6.71 -8.84 -7.74
CA LYS A 344 -7.94 -8.61 -8.51
C LYS A 344 -9.12 -8.52 -7.55
N VAL A 345 -9.94 -7.47 -7.68
CA VAL A 345 -11.12 -7.22 -6.83
C VAL A 345 -12.29 -6.64 -7.64
N ASP A 346 -13.53 -6.87 -7.19
CA ASP A 346 -14.75 -6.33 -7.81
C ASP A 346 -15.05 -4.88 -7.36
N ASP A 347 -15.77 -4.13 -8.20
CA ASP A 347 -16.12 -2.72 -7.97
C ASP A 347 -17.08 -2.45 -6.80
N ASP A 348 -17.71 -3.49 -6.23
CA ASP A 348 -18.55 -3.42 -5.05
C ASP A 348 -17.90 -4.07 -3.81
N ALA A 349 -16.59 -4.26 -3.83
CA ALA A 349 -15.83 -4.61 -2.63
C ALA A 349 -15.28 -3.38 -1.91
N TYR A 350 -15.10 -3.51 -0.59
CA TYR A 350 -14.31 -2.59 0.22
C TYR A 350 -12.96 -3.22 0.55
N VAL A 351 -11.86 -2.52 0.28
CA VAL A 351 -10.49 -2.98 0.56
C VAL A 351 -9.87 -2.20 1.72
N ASN A 352 -9.27 -2.92 2.67
CA ASN A 352 -8.44 -2.40 3.74
C ASN A 352 -6.96 -2.63 3.38
N PHE A 353 -6.28 -1.58 2.90
CA PHE A 353 -4.89 -1.68 2.47
C PHE A 353 -3.93 -2.00 3.63
N ASP A 354 -4.20 -1.55 4.85
CA ASP A 354 -3.32 -1.83 6.00
C ASP A 354 -3.32 -3.32 6.35
N ALA A 355 -4.49 -3.95 6.35
CA ALA A 355 -4.61 -5.40 6.51
C ALA A 355 -3.96 -6.15 5.35
N MET A 356 -4.18 -5.69 4.11
CA MET A 356 -3.60 -6.28 2.91
C MET A 356 -2.08 -6.30 2.99
N LEU A 357 -1.45 -5.15 3.23
CA LEU A 357 0.00 -5.03 3.29
C LEU A 357 0.56 -5.81 4.47
N SER A 358 -0.05 -5.72 5.65
CA SER A 358 0.38 -6.52 6.82
C SER A 358 0.33 -8.02 6.55
N PHE A 359 -0.66 -8.46 5.77
CA PHE A 359 -0.82 -9.86 5.39
C PHE A 359 0.25 -10.32 4.39
N VAL A 360 0.49 -9.57 3.31
CA VAL A 360 1.50 -9.98 2.31
C VAL A 360 2.93 -9.77 2.81
N ARG A 361 3.16 -8.85 3.75
CA ARG A 361 4.48 -8.52 4.30
C ARG A 361 5.20 -9.73 4.92
N ILE A 362 4.45 -10.57 5.60
CA ILE A 362 4.97 -11.73 6.34
C ILE A 362 4.96 -13.02 5.51
N ARG A 363 4.67 -12.91 4.20
CA ARG A 363 4.55 -14.04 3.29
C ARG A 363 5.54 -13.88 2.16
N SER A 364 6.14 -14.99 1.76
CA SER A 364 6.98 -15.00 0.58
C SER A 364 6.11 -14.89 -0.68
N SER A 365 6.48 -13.97 -1.57
CA SER A 365 5.96 -13.86 -2.93
C SER A 365 6.52 -14.94 -3.87
N LYS A 366 7.52 -15.72 -3.43
CA LYS A 366 8.13 -16.81 -4.22
C LYS A 366 7.21 -18.03 -4.27
N GLY A 367 7.13 -18.64 -5.45
CA GLY A 367 6.29 -19.80 -5.72
C GLY A 367 4.85 -19.42 -6.02
N TYR A 368 4.02 -20.44 -6.25
CA TYR A 368 2.63 -20.22 -6.62
C TYR A 368 1.74 -20.04 -5.39
N ARG A 369 1.41 -18.78 -5.07
CA ARG A 369 0.59 -18.42 -3.91
C ARG A 369 -0.65 -17.64 -4.31
N MET A 370 -1.82 -18.10 -3.86
CA MET A 370 -3.10 -17.43 -4.12
C MET A 370 -3.96 -17.41 -2.84
N TYR A 371 -4.46 -16.24 -2.48
CA TYR A 371 -5.20 -16.00 -1.24
C TYR A 371 -6.51 -15.26 -1.51
N GLY A 372 -7.63 -15.81 -1.05
CA GLY A 372 -8.97 -15.25 -1.21
C GLY A 372 -10.00 -15.96 -0.35
N GLU A 373 -11.29 -15.82 -0.64
CA GLU A 373 -12.29 -16.69 -0.02
C GLU A 373 -12.42 -17.98 -0.84
N GLN A 374 -12.30 -19.15 -0.21
CA GLN A 374 -12.36 -20.44 -0.92
C GLN A 374 -13.77 -20.73 -1.47
N GLY A 375 -13.82 -21.12 -2.74
CA GLY A 375 -14.98 -21.62 -3.45
C GLY A 375 -14.79 -23.09 -3.84
N ILE A 376 -15.82 -23.90 -3.57
CA ILE A 376 -15.91 -25.31 -4.01
C ILE A 376 -17.22 -25.59 -4.73
N GLY A 377 -17.89 -24.53 -5.23
CA GLY A 377 -19.21 -24.62 -5.84
C GLY A 377 -20.35 -24.89 -4.85
N ARG A 378 -21.58 -24.66 -5.34
CA ARG A 378 -22.81 -25.07 -4.65
C ARG A 378 -22.91 -26.58 -4.61
N ARG A 379 -23.70 -27.12 -3.69
CA ARG A 379 -23.76 -28.56 -3.46
C ARG A 379 -24.18 -29.32 -4.72
N GLU A 380 -25.12 -28.75 -5.47
CA GLU A 380 -25.66 -29.23 -6.73
C GLU A 380 -24.65 -29.18 -7.90
N ASP A 381 -23.73 -28.21 -7.90
CA ASP A 381 -22.79 -27.98 -9.02
C ASP A 381 -21.46 -28.75 -8.84
N ARG A 382 -21.19 -29.27 -7.63
CA ARG A 382 -19.91 -29.89 -7.27
C ARG A 382 -19.49 -31.06 -8.16
N GLU A 383 -20.45 -31.89 -8.55
CA GLU A 383 -20.16 -33.03 -9.42
C GLU A 383 -19.75 -32.57 -10.82
N GLY A 384 -20.48 -31.60 -11.39
CA GLY A 384 -20.14 -30.98 -12.66
C GLY A 384 -18.80 -30.26 -12.64
N LEU A 385 -18.50 -29.51 -11.58
CA LEU A 385 -17.21 -28.86 -11.37
C LEU A 385 -16.05 -29.85 -11.28
N LYS A 386 -16.22 -30.93 -10.50
CA LYS A 386 -15.21 -31.99 -10.36
C LYS A 386 -14.95 -32.68 -11.69
N ASN A 387 -16.00 -33.04 -12.42
CA ASN A 387 -15.89 -33.66 -13.74
C ASN A 387 -15.30 -32.70 -14.79
N GLY A 388 -15.53 -31.40 -14.62
CA GLY A 388 -14.93 -30.34 -15.43
C GLY A 388 -13.49 -29.97 -15.03
N GLY A 389 -12.89 -30.65 -14.04
CA GLY A 389 -11.46 -30.51 -13.72
C GLY A 389 -11.14 -29.80 -12.40
N LEU A 390 -12.13 -29.46 -11.56
CA LEU A 390 -11.87 -28.83 -10.27
C LEU A 390 -11.29 -29.85 -9.27
N VAL A 391 -10.02 -29.65 -8.91
CA VAL A 391 -9.30 -30.50 -7.93
C VAL A 391 -9.10 -29.78 -6.60
N LYS A 392 -8.71 -28.51 -6.63
CA LYS A 392 -8.51 -27.66 -5.45
C LYS A 392 -9.54 -26.54 -5.40
N PRO A 393 -9.85 -25.96 -4.22
CA PRO A 393 -10.71 -24.78 -4.13
C PRO A 393 -10.19 -23.62 -4.97
N TYR A 394 -11.07 -22.91 -5.66
CA TYR A 394 -10.76 -21.64 -6.33
C TYR A 394 -11.01 -20.46 -5.38
N CYS A 395 -10.50 -19.25 -5.69
CA CYS A 395 -10.84 -18.07 -4.90
C CYS A 395 -12.05 -17.35 -5.50
N THR A 396 -13.07 -17.10 -4.69
CA THR A 396 -14.28 -16.39 -5.13
C THR A 396 -14.00 -14.93 -5.50
N GLY A 397 -14.64 -14.43 -6.56
CA GLY A 397 -14.29 -13.15 -7.19
C GLY A 397 -14.63 -11.89 -6.40
N GLY A 398 -15.73 -11.89 -5.62
CA GLY A 398 -16.32 -10.72 -4.98
C GLY A 398 -15.36 -9.88 -4.13
N PRO A 399 -14.92 -10.36 -2.95
CA PRO A 399 -13.91 -9.68 -2.16
C PRO A 399 -12.53 -9.67 -2.85
N GLY A 400 -12.37 -10.35 -3.98
CA GLY A 400 -11.12 -10.47 -4.70
C GLY A 400 -10.18 -11.53 -4.15
N TYR A 401 -9.02 -11.64 -4.79
CA TYR A 401 -7.94 -12.53 -4.36
C TYR A 401 -6.57 -12.02 -4.81
N ILE A 402 -5.59 -12.24 -3.94
CA ILE A 402 -4.20 -11.84 -4.12
C ILE A 402 -3.42 -13.03 -4.69
N MET A 403 -2.64 -12.80 -5.74
CA MET A 403 -1.81 -13.78 -6.43
C MET A 403 -0.35 -13.33 -6.37
N SER A 404 0.57 -14.26 -6.13
CA SER A 404 2.00 -14.03 -6.36
C SER A 404 2.26 -13.67 -7.81
N ARG A 405 3.24 -12.80 -8.06
CA ARG A 405 3.68 -12.42 -9.42
C ARG A 405 3.89 -13.60 -10.35
N GLN A 406 4.51 -14.67 -9.84
CA GLN A 406 4.83 -15.89 -10.58
C GLN A 406 3.59 -16.64 -11.09
N ILE A 407 2.47 -16.64 -10.34
CA ILE A 407 1.20 -17.22 -10.84
C ILE A 407 0.76 -16.44 -12.08
N VAL A 408 0.80 -15.12 -12.03
CA VAL A 408 0.32 -14.27 -13.12
C VAL A 408 1.20 -14.42 -14.35
N GLU A 409 2.52 -14.43 -14.18
CA GLU A 409 3.51 -14.70 -15.24
C GLU A 409 3.23 -16.02 -15.97
N ASP A 410 3.07 -17.11 -15.20
CA ASP A 410 2.98 -18.46 -15.77
C ASP A 410 1.57 -18.83 -16.26
N THR A 411 0.57 -17.96 -16.06
CA THR A 411 -0.84 -18.24 -16.42
C THR A 411 -1.46 -17.22 -17.37
N ALA A 412 -1.00 -15.96 -17.37
CA ALA A 412 -1.63 -14.89 -18.14
C ALA A 412 -1.76 -15.24 -19.63
N SER A 413 -0.69 -15.71 -20.26
CA SER A 413 -0.68 -16.06 -21.69
C SER A 413 -1.58 -17.23 -22.08
N HIS A 414 -2.08 -17.99 -21.09
CA HIS A 414 -2.91 -19.19 -21.31
C HIS A 414 -4.41 -18.94 -21.13
N PHE A 415 -4.83 -17.79 -20.60
CA PHE A 415 -6.24 -17.55 -20.28
C PHE A 415 -7.15 -17.63 -21.52
N LYS A 416 -6.78 -17.05 -22.66
CA LYS A 416 -7.56 -17.17 -23.90
C LYS A 416 -7.81 -18.63 -24.31
N GLN A 417 -6.78 -19.48 -24.18
CA GLN A 417 -6.91 -20.90 -24.47
C GLN A 417 -7.83 -21.59 -23.44
N CYS A 418 -7.59 -21.39 -22.14
CA CYS A 418 -8.44 -21.95 -21.07
C CYS A 418 -9.91 -21.57 -21.25
N VAL A 419 -10.20 -20.30 -21.53
CA VAL A 419 -11.56 -19.80 -21.74
C VAL A 419 -12.23 -20.48 -22.94
N GLN A 420 -11.52 -20.62 -24.07
CA GLN A 420 -12.04 -21.34 -25.24
C GLN A 420 -12.34 -22.81 -24.94
N GLU A 421 -11.46 -23.48 -24.19
CA GLU A 421 -11.67 -24.86 -23.74
C GLU A 421 -12.90 -24.98 -22.84
N PHE A 422 -13.07 -24.09 -21.87
CA PHE A 422 -14.23 -24.12 -20.96
C PHE A 422 -15.55 -23.76 -21.66
N ASP A 423 -15.52 -22.85 -22.64
CA ASP A 423 -16.71 -22.45 -23.40
C ASP A 423 -17.24 -23.59 -24.28
N THR A 424 -16.33 -24.44 -24.78
CA THR A 424 -16.67 -25.59 -25.64
C THR A 424 -16.82 -26.90 -24.87
N SER A 425 -16.61 -26.88 -23.55
CA SER A 425 -16.69 -28.06 -22.69
C SER A 425 -18.13 -28.57 -22.52
N ALA A 426 -18.28 -29.88 -22.40
CA ALA A 426 -19.55 -30.50 -21.99
C ALA A 426 -20.01 -30.05 -20.58
N TYR A 427 -19.08 -29.53 -19.76
CA TYR A 427 -19.34 -29.05 -18.39
C TYR A 427 -19.46 -27.53 -18.30
N ARG A 428 -19.59 -26.84 -19.45
CA ARG A 428 -19.61 -25.38 -19.54
C ARG A 428 -20.53 -24.72 -18.51
N GLU A 429 -21.74 -25.25 -18.30
CA GLU A 429 -22.71 -24.69 -17.36
C GLU A 429 -22.17 -24.54 -15.93
N PHE A 430 -21.23 -25.41 -15.52
CA PHE A 430 -20.57 -25.37 -14.22
C PHE A 430 -19.28 -24.53 -14.24
N LEU A 431 -18.56 -24.57 -15.36
CA LEU A 431 -17.25 -23.91 -15.50
C LEU A 431 -17.34 -22.42 -15.83
N TRP A 432 -18.47 -21.98 -16.39
CA TRP A 432 -18.64 -20.64 -16.97
C TRP A 432 -18.93 -19.55 -15.93
N HIS A 433 -18.05 -19.46 -14.93
CA HIS A 433 -17.98 -18.41 -13.93
C HIS A 433 -16.55 -17.90 -13.86
N SER A 434 -16.36 -16.58 -13.70
CA SER A 434 -15.03 -15.96 -13.80
C SER A 434 -14.03 -16.51 -12.79
N ASP A 435 -14.43 -16.65 -11.53
CA ASP A 435 -13.61 -17.20 -10.45
C ASP A 435 -13.27 -18.67 -10.64
N THR A 436 -14.23 -19.45 -11.14
CA THR A 436 -14.05 -20.88 -11.46
C THR A 436 -13.09 -21.06 -12.63
N ALA A 437 -13.31 -20.34 -13.74
CA ALA A 437 -12.46 -20.41 -14.93
C ALA A 437 -11.02 -19.95 -14.62
N ILE A 438 -10.85 -18.86 -13.86
CA ILE A 438 -9.53 -18.37 -13.46
C ILE A 438 -8.83 -19.39 -12.56
N GLY A 439 -9.52 -19.89 -11.53
CA GLY A 439 -8.95 -20.87 -10.61
C GLY A 439 -8.55 -22.18 -11.30
N LEU A 440 -9.37 -22.68 -12.23
CA LEU A 440 -9.05 -23.87 -13.01
C LEU A 440 -7.85 -23.67 -13.93
N CYS A 441 -7.78 -22.53 -14.61
CA CYS A 441 -6.64 -22.24 -15.49
C CYS A 441 -5.34 -22.11 -14.68
N ILE A 442 -5.37 -21.40 -13.54
CA ILE A 442 -4.23 -21.31 -12.63
C ILE A 442 -3.81 -22.70 -12.15
N TYR A 443 -4.75 -23.52 -11.69
CA TYR A 443 -4.46 -24.88 -11.24
C TYR A 443 -3.86 -25.75 -12.36
N LYS A 444 -4.40 -25.66 -13.58
CA LYS A 444 -3.93 -26.45 -14.73
C LYS A 444 -2.47 -26.16 -15.08
N HIS A 445 -2.02 -24.91 -14.93
CA HIS A 445 -0.67 -24.48 -15.32
C HIS A 445 0.34 -24.45 -14.17
N THR A 446 -0.12 -24.28 -12.92
CA THR A 446 0.78 -24.09 -11.75
C THR A 446 0.57 -25.12 -10.65
N GLY A 447 -0.56 -25.85 -10.66
CA GLY A 447 -0.98 -26.73 -9.57
C GLY A 447 -1.50 -25.99 -8.32
N ALA A 448 -1.53 -24.65 -8.32
CA ALA A 448 -1.95 -23.86 -7.18
C ALA A 448 -3.48 -23.84 -6.99
N GLY A 449 -3.90 -23.87 -5.73
CA GLY A 449 -5.28 -23.62 -5.31
C GLY A 449 -5.42 -22.31 -4.54
N CYS A 450 -6.66 -21.96 -4.20
CA CYS A 450 -6.92 -20.88 -3.25
C CYS A 450 -6.58 -21.37 -1.84
N TRP A 451 -5.48 -20.88 -1.27
CA TRP A 451 -4.85 -21.40 -0.06
C TRP A 451 -4.39 -22.86 -0.20
N ASP A 452 -3.10 -23.04 -0.38
CA ASP A 452 -2.43 -24.36 -0.38
C ASP A 452 -1.83 -24.73 1.00
N ASP A 453 -2.15 -23.95 2.03
CA ASP A 453 -1.75 -24.17 3.42
C ASP A 453 -2.96 -24.13 4.39
N ASP A 454 -2.74 -24.57 5.63
CA ASP A 454 -3.79 -24.69 6.65
C ASP A 454 -4.28 -23.33 7.21
N ASP A 455 -3.73 -22.22 6.71
CA ASP A 455 -3.93 -20.87 7.25
C ASP A 455 -5.33 -20.30 6.96
N TYR A 456 -5.99 -20.81 5.92
CA TYR A 456 -7.34 -20.37 5.53
C TYR A 456 -8.36 -20.46 6.68
N ASN A 457 -8.34 -21.55 7.44
CA ASN A 457 -9.30 -21.78 8.52
C ASN A 457 -9.02 -20.90 9.76
N MET A 458 -7.78 -20.45 9.92
CA MET A 458 -7.37 -19.61 11.04
C MET A 458 -7.69 -18.13 10.79
N ASN A 459 -7.73 -17.72 9.52
CA ASN A 459 -7.78 -16.31 9.12
C ASN A 459 -8.80 -16.06 7.99
N ARG A 460 -10.10 -15.97 8.32
CA ARG A 460 -11.14 -15.56 7.37
C ARG A 460 -11.11 -14.05 7.09
N ILE A 461 -10.09 -13.61 6.37
CA ILE A 461 -9.77 -12.19 6.12
C ILE A 461 -10.37 -11.63 4.82
N PHE A 462 -10.81 -12.52 3.91
CA PHE A 462 -11.65 -12.17 2.76
C PHE A 462 -13.10 -12.51 3.09
N ARG A 463 -13.95 -11.50 3.26
CA ARG A 463 -15.33 -11.67 3.74
C ARG A 463 -16.31 -11.57 2.59
N HIS A 464 -16.80 -12.72 2.13
CA HIS A 464 -17.88 -12.79 1.14
C HIS A 464 -19.23 -13.07 1.83
N ASN A 465 -20.12 -12.08 1.86
CA ASN A 465 -21.43 -12.23 2.52
C ASN A 465 -22.50 -12.78 1.57
N LEU A 466 -22.56 -14.11 1.44
CA LEU A 466 -23.54 -14.81 0.61
C LEU A 466 -24.99 -14.69 1.11
N LYS A 467 -25.18 -14.63 2.44
CA LYS A 467 -26.51 -14.71 3.07
C LYS A 467 -27.23 -13.36 3.19
N LYS A 468 -26.52 -12.24 2.99
CA LYS A 468 -27.06 -10.86 2.98
C LYS A 468 -27.82 -10.44 4.26
N GLU A 469 -27.68 -11.17 5.37
CA GLU A 469 -28.41 -10.86 6.62
C GLU A 469 -27.94 -9.54 7.25
N THR A 470 -26.64 -9.25 7.20
CA THR A 470 -26.05 -7.95 7.59
C THR A 470 -24.97 -7.55 6.58
N VAL A 471 -25.14 -6.42 5.87
CA VAL A 471 -24.17 -5.96 4.84
C VAL A 471 -22.75 -5.80 5.39
N PHE A 472 -22.64 -5.50 6.68
CA PHE A 472 -21.41 -5.11 7.36
C PHE A 472 -20.75 -6.26 8.12
N PRO A 473 -19.43 -6.48 7.98
CA PRO A 473 -18.68 -7.41 8.83
C PRO A 473 -18.65 -6.91 10.29
N ARG A 474 -18.41 -7.79 11.26
CA ARG A 474 -18.30 -7.41 12.69
C ARG A 474 -17.15 -6.42 12.90
N THR A 475 -17.36 -5.38 13.71
CA THR A 475 -16.35 -4.34 13.98
C THR A 475 -15.03 -4.92 14.49
N SER A 476 -15.09 -5.92 15.38
CA SER A 476 -13.90 -6.57 15.94
C SER A 476 -13.01 -7.27 14.90
N ALA A 477 -13.55 -7.65 13.74
CA ALA A 477 -12.82 -8.32 12.68
C ALA A 477 -12.27 -7.37 11.62
N LEU A 478 -12.65 -6.07 11.66
CA LEU A 478 -12.30 -5.10 10.61
C LEU A 478 -10.80 -4.96 10.42
N LYS A 479 -10.06 -4.86 11.53
CA LYS A 479 -8.60 -4.64 11.54
C LYS A 479 -7.83 -5.63 10.66
N GLU A 480 -8.26 -6.89 10.69
CA GLU A 480 -7.59 -8.01 10.01
C GLU A 480 -8.28 -8.36 8.68
N THR A 481 -9.49 -7.88 8.45
CA THR A 481 -10.22 -8.12 7.21
C THR A 481 -9.61 -7.30 6.07
N ILE A 482 -9.07 -7.99 5.07
CA ILE A 482 -8.49 -7.40 3.85
C ILE A 482 -9.59 -6.85 2.95
N ALA A 483 -10.65 -7.63 2.73
CA ALA A 483 -11.76 -7.19 1.89
C ALA A 483 -13.11 -7.70 2.36
N SER A 484 -14.13 -6.89 2.12
CA SER A 484 -15.53 -7.20 2.42
C SER A 484 -16.39 -6.92 1.20
N HIS A 485 -17.31 -7.84 0.92
CA HIS A 485 -18.20 -7.77 -0.23
C HIS A 485 -19.58 -8.38 0.08
N PRO A 486 -20.70 -7.84 -0.46
CA PRO A 486 -20.79 -6.70 -1.40
C PRO A 486 -21.27 -5.38 -0.78
N PHE A 487 -20.87 -4.26 -1.38
CA PHE A 487 -21.29 -2.88 -1.12
C PHE A 487 -21.80 -2.20 -2.40
N LYS A 488 -23.02 -2.56 -2.81
CA LYS A 488 -23.59 -2.14 -4.11
C LYS A 488 -23.98 -0.67 -4.20
N SER A 489 -24.13 0.02 -3.06
CA SER A 489 -24.51 1.44 -3.03
C SER A 489 -23.41 2.27 -2.42
N HIS A 490 -23.27 3.50 -2.91
CA HIS A 490 -22.35 4.50 -2.37
C HIS A 490 -22.51 4.66 -0.86
N ALA A 491 -23.74 4.78 -0.37
CA ALA A 491 -24.03 4.91 1.06
C ALA A 491 -23.50 3.72 1.89
N SER A 492 -23.64 2.49 1.38
CA SER A 492 -23.14 1.30 2.08
C SER A 492 -21.61 1.25 2.12
N MET A 493 -20.93 1.61 1.02
CA MET A 493 -19.47 1.64 0.97
C MET A 493 -18.90 2.77 1.84
N THR A 494 -19.51 3.95 1.82
CA THR A 494 -19.15 5.09 2.68
C THR A 494 -19.36 4.76 4.15
N MET A 495 -20.47 4.11 4.52
CA MET A 495 -20.68 3.67 5.90
C MET A 495 -19.62 2.65 6.32
N GLN A 496 -19.25 1.70 5.45
CA GLN A 496 -18.16 0.79 5.74
C GLN A 496 -16.81 1.51 5.89
N HIS A 497 -16.56 2.54 5.08
CA HIS A 497 -15.37 3.39 5.20
C HIS A 497 -15.32 4.09 6.56
N SER A 498 -16.42 4.73 6.97
CA SER A 498 -16.52 5.39 8.27
C SER A 498 -16.23 4.43 9.43
N ARG A 499 -16.73 3.19 9.37
CA ARG A 499 -16.45 2.17 10.40
C ARG A 499 -14.97 1.82 10.50
N TYR A 500 -14.23 1.86 9.39
CA TYR A 500 -12.78 1.67 9.39
C TYR A 500 -12.05 2.89 9.95
N LEU A 501 -12.49 4.10 9.62
CA LEU A 501 -11.93 5.33 10.18
C LEU A 501 -12.16 5.41 11.68
N GLU A 502 -13.36 5.04 12.17
CA GLU A 502 -13.67 4.95 13.61
C GLU A 502 -12.78 3.93 14.32
N LEU A 503 -12.53 2.77 13.69
CA LEU A 503 -11.61 1.76 14.22
C LEU A 503 -10.16 2.27 14.31
N ALA A 504 -9.71 3.09 13.36
CA ALA A 504 -8.39 3.70 13.42
C ALA A 504 -8.27 4.79 14.52
N LEU A 505 -9.41 5.29 15.01
CA LEU A 505 -9.51 6.27 16.10
C LEU A 505 -9.71 5.63 17.49
N SER A 506 -10.09 4.34 17.55
CA SER A 506 -10.31 3.53 18.77
C SER A 506 -9.12 2.65 19.12
#